data_AF-A0A1U8LHF4-F1
#
_entry.id   AF-A0A1U8LHF4-F1
#
_cell.length_a   1.000
_cell.length_b   1.000
_cell.length_c   1.000
_cell.angle_alpha   90.00
_cell.angle_beta   90.00
_cell.angle_gamma   90.00
#
_symmetry.space_group_name_H-M   'P 1'
#
loop_
_entity.id
_entity.type
_entity.pdbx_description
1 polymer ?
#
loop_
_entity_poly.entity_id
_entity_poly.type
_entity_poly.pdbx_seq_one_letter_code
_entity_poly.pdbx_strand_id
1 'polypeptide(L)'
;MSMNGNNPPKNLGASSSPFGNAGMVPPPMPGNPAFSQAQLSAGFQAQYQLSQAQALAQAQSKAQAQAHAQLQAQLQAQGLSLNQAQNAGFGTLGSSSPSMSTSGSASAKRILQRPPMRPPGVPMMNTMSPLRTMELTAAARRKKQKLPEKQLQDRVAAILPESALYTQLLEFEARVDAALARKKVDIQEALKNPPCVQKTLRIYVFNTFANQIKTIPQKPNAEPPTWTLKIIGRILEDGVDPDQPGFVQRTNPLYPKFSSFFKRVTISLDQKLYPDNHIIIWEHARSPTPNEGFEVKRKGDKEFTVNIRLEMNYVPEKFKLSSALMEVLGIEVDTRPRIIAAIWHYVKARKLQSPNDPTSFNCDAQLHKVFGEEKVKFTMVPLKISQHLSRPPPIHLEHKVKLSGNSPVGNVCYDVLVDLPFPIQRELSALLSNAEKSKEIETCDEAICAAIRKIHEHRRRRAFFLGFSQSPVEFINALIESQSLDVKLVAGEASRSSEKERRSDFFNQPWVEDAVVRYLNRKPAAGSDAPGSI
;
A
#
# COMPACT_ATOMS: atom_id res chain seq x y z
N MET A 1 26.35 22.21 -22.94
CA MET A 1 25.50 23.00 -23.86
C MET A 1 25.82 22.56 -25.28
N SER A 2 24.83 22.65 -26.19
CA SER A 2 24.92 23.05 -27.62
C SER A 2 26.07 22.59 -28.53
N MET A 3 25.92 22.33 -29.83
CA MET A 3 24.79 22.01 -30.75
C MET A 3 25.38 21.91 -32.18
N ASN A 4 24.93 20.98 -33.04
CA ASN A 4 25.16 20.94 -34.50
C ASN A 4 26.64 20.93 -35.00
N GLY A 5 26.92 20.70 -36.30
CA GLY A 5 26.07 20.16 -37.38
C GLY A 5 26.28 20.80 -38.76
N ASN A 6 26.05 20.01 -39.82
CA ASN A 6 26.02 20.35 -41.26
C ASN A 6 27.31 20.79 -41.99
N ASN A 7 27.39 20.35 -43.25
CA ASN A 7 28.07 21.01 -44.38
C ASN A 7 27.22 20.74 -45.67
N PRO A 8 27.26 21.58 -46.73
CA PRO A 8 26.01 21.90 -47.46
C PRO A 8 26.17 21.75 -49.03
N PRO A 9 25.53 22.51 -49.95
CA PRO A 9 24.84 21.89 -51.11
C PRO A 9 25.22 22.49 -52.49
N LYS A 10 24.53 22.07 -53.58
CA LYS A 10 24.31 22.89 -54.82
C LYS A 10 23.30 22.31 -55.83
N ASN A 11 22.32 23.14 -56.22
CA ASN A 11 21.90 23.55 -57.58
C ASN A 11 21.52 22.53 -58.69
N LEU A 12 20.63 22.83 -59.67
CA LEU A 12 19.63 23.91 -59.86
C LEU A 12 18.65 23.58 -61.03
N GLY A 13 17.39 24.05 -60.97
CA GLY A 13 16.53 24.35 -62.13
C GLY A 13 15.93 23.17 -62.93
N ALA A 14 14.98 23.37 -63.86
CA ALA A 14 14.09 24.52 -64.09
C ALA A 14 12.81 24.08 -64.90
N SER A 15 11.82 24.97 -65.01
CA SER A 15 10.50 24.73 -65.62
C SER A 15 10.44 24.79 -67.16
N SER A 16 9.50 24.07 -67.80
CA SER A 16 8.43 24.64 -68.67
C SER A 16 7.63 23.57 -69.46
N SER A 17 6.47 23.97 -70.00
CA SER A 17 5.58 23.19 -70.88
C SER A 17 5.38 23.90 -72.23
N PRO A 18 4.96 23.18 -73.30
CA PRO A 18 3.83 23.69 -74.09
C PRO A 18 2.90 22.66 -74.79
N PHE A 19 1.70 23.17 -75.10
CA PHE A 19 0.59 22.78 -76.01
C PHE A 19 0.77 21.76 -77.18
N GLY A 20 -0.36 21.11 -77.54
CA GLY A 20 -0.60 20.53 -78.89
C GLY A 20 -1.95 19.80 -79.11
N ASN A 21 -2.89 20.43 -79.85
CA ASN A 21 -4.18 20.02 -80.46
C ASN A 21 -4.43 18.54 -80.90
N ALA A 22 -5.65 18.04 -81.20
CA ALA A 22 -7.05 18.56 -81.24
C ALA A 22 -8.11 17.41 -81.30
N GLY A 23 -9.43 17.68 -81.17
CA GLY A 23 -10.48 16.72 -81.60
C GLY A 23 -11.95 16.82 -81.12
N MET A 24 -12.74 17.79 -81.64
CA MET A 24 -14.25 17.81 -81.76
C MET A 24 -15.19 17.79 -80.51
N VAL A 25 -16.41 18.32 -80.71
CA VAL A 25 -17.32 19.00 -79.73
C VAL A 25 -18.75 19.18 -80.36
N PRO A 26 -19.94 19.25 -79.68
CA PRO A 26 -20.51 18.54 -78.51
C PRO A 26 -21.89 17.80 -78.76
N PRO A 27 -23.11 18.16 -78.24
CA PRO A 27 -23.91 17.34 -77.29
C PRO A 27 -25.39 17.07 -77.75
N PRO A 28 -26.35 16.68 -76.86
CA PRO A 28 -27.04 17.61 -75.95
C PRO A 28 -27.35 17.09 -74.52
N MET A 29 -27.94 17.97 -73.70
CA MET A 29 -28.35 17.86 -72.27
C MET A 29 -29.83 18.28 -72.13
N PRO A 30 -30.50 18.28 -70.95
CA PRO A 30 -30.26 17.62 -69.65
C PRO A 30 -31.51 16.84 -69.11
N GLY A 31 -31.44 16.21 -67.93
CA GLY A 31 -32.66 15.72 -67.23
C GLY A 31 -32.43 15.03 -65.87
N ASN A 32 -32.71 15.75 -64.77
CA ASN A 32 -32.83 15.25 -63.38
C ASN A 32 -34.03 16.04 -62.76
N PRO A 33 -34.71 15.65 -61.65
CA PRO A 33 -34.37 14.60 -60.68
C PRO A 33 -35.53 13.68 -60.23
N ALA A 34 -35.20 12.63 -59.45
CA ALA A 34 -36.16 11.97 -58.56
C ALA A 34 -35.47 11.41 -57.29
N PHE A 35 -36.07 11.64 -56.12
CA PHE A 35 -35.69 11.06 -54.82
C PHE A 35 -36.63 9.89 -54.48
N SER A 36 -36.10 8.74 -54.05
CA SER A 36 -36.86 7.80 -53.19
C SER A 36 -36.00 6.72 -52.52
N GLN A 37 -35.76 6.92 -51.21
CA GLN A 37 -36.15 5.96 -50.16
C GLN A 37 -35.61 4.50 -50.24
N ALA A 38 -34.31 4.29 -49.94
CA ALA A 38 -33.76 2.94 -49.73
C ALA A 38 -32.72 2.77 -48.58
N GLN A 39 -32.04 3.84 -48.11
CA GLN A 39 -30.80 3.67 -47.30
C GLN A 39 -30.88 3.92 -45.79
N LEU A 40 -31.90 4.59 -45.25
CA LEU A 40 -31.92 4.96 -43.82
C LEU A 40 -32.30 3.81 -42.86
N SER A 41 -32.92 2.74 -43.35
CA SER A 41 -33.18 1.52 -42.56
C SER A 41 -31.91 0.70 -42.31
N ALA A 42 -30.98 0.65 -43.28
CA ALA A 42 -29.75 -0.13 -43.21
C ALA A 42 -28.80 0.35 -42.09
N GLY A 43 -28.69 1.68 -41.91
CA GLY A 43 -27.78 2.26 -40.92
C GLY A 43 -28.13 1.86 -39.47
N PHE A 44 -29.42 1.82 -39.12
CA PHE A 44 -29.84 1.54 -37.75
C PHE A 44 -29.60 0.07 -37.35
N GLN A 45 -29.87 -0.88 -38.26
CA GLN A 45 -29.53 -2.29 -38.01
C GLN A 45 -28.02 -2.51 -37.94
N ALA A 46 -27.25 -1.94 -38.88
CA ALA A 46 -25.79 -2.07 -38.88
C ALA A 46 -25.15 -1.52 -37.60
N GLN A 47 -25.59 -0.36 -37.11
CA GLN A 47 -25.08 0.26 -35.90
C GLN A 47 -25.45 -0.52 -34.63
N TYR A 48 -26.66 -1.09 -34.55
CA TYR A 48 -27.07 -1.93 -33.43
C TYR A 48 -26.31 -3.26 -33.41
N GLN A 49 -26.10 -3.88 -34.57
CA GLN A 49 -25.39 -5.15 -34.71
C GLN A 49 -23.88 -5.00 -34.45
N LEU A 50 -23.26 -3.88 -34.86
CA LEU A 50 -21.87 -3.56 -34.54
C LEU A 50 -21.68 -3.32 -33.03
N SER A 51 -22.61 -2.58 -32.39
CA SER A 51 -22.61 -2.37 -30.95
C SER A 51 -22.74 -3.68 -30.17
N GLN A 52 -23.67 -4.55 -30.59
CA GLN A 52 -23.84 -5.88 -29.99
C GLN A 52 -22.60 -6.77 -30.18
N ALA A 53 -21.95 -6.73 -31.35
CA ALA A 53 -20.70 -7.45 -31.60
C ALA A 53 -19.54 -6.93 -30.72
N GLN A 54 -19.41 -5.62 -30.54
CA GLN A 54 -18.39 -5.02 -29.65
C GLN A 54 -18.67 -5.33 -28.17
N ALA A 55 -19.94 -5.32 -27.75
CA ALA A 55 -20.34 -5.72 -26.40
C ALA A 55 -20.04 -7.20 -26.13
N LEU A 56 -20.33 -8.09 -27.09
CA LEU A 56 -19.99 -9.52 -27.01
C LEU A 56 -18.47 -9.76 -27.01
N ALA A 57 -17.70 -9.03 -27.82
CA ALA A 57 -16.24 -9.12 -27.84
C ALA A 57 -15.61 -8.63 -26.53
N GLN A 58 -16.12 -7.55 -25.93
CA GLN A 58 -15.68 -7.09 -24.60
C GLN A 58 -16.15 -8.01 -23.47
N ALA A 59 -17.33 -8.62 -23.58
CA ALA A 59 -17.79 -9.63 -22.64
C ALA A 59 -16.92 -10.90 -22.71
N GLN A 60 -16.58 -11.37 -23.91
CA GLN A 60 -15.69 -12.51 -24.11
C GLN A 60 -14.25 -12.21 -23.65
N SER A 61 -13.69 -11.03 -23.93
CA SER A 61 -12.34 -10.71 -23.46
C SER A 61 -12.27 -10.51 -21.94
N LYS A 62 -13.29 -9.90 -21.32
CA LYS A 62 -13.39 -9.83 -19.85
C LYS A 62 -13.63 -11.22 -19.24
N ALA A 63 -14.45 -12.08 -19.86
CA ALA A 63 -14.66 -13.45 -19.40
C ALA A 63 -13.38 -14.31 -19.53
N GLN A 64 -12.63 -14.18 -20.62
CA GLN A 64 -11.33 -14.85 -20.79
C GLN A 64 -10.28 -14.33 -19.81
N ALA A 65 -10.21 -13.01 -19.58
CA ALA A 65 -9.29 -12.42 -18.60
C ALA A 65 -9.64 -12.85 -17.16
N GLN A 66 -10.93 -12.88 -16.80
CA GLN A 66 -11.38 -13.37 -15.50
C GLN A 66 -11.17 -14.89 -15.36
N ALA A 67 -11.48 -15.69 -16.38
CA ALA A 67 -11.21 -17.13 -16.36
C ALA A 67 -9.71 -17.44 -16.25
N HIS A 68 -8.85 -16.71 -16.95
CA HIS A 68 -7.39 -16.88 -16.85
C HIS A 68 -6.86 -16.46 -15.46
N ALA A 69 -7.32 -15.32 -14.93
CA ALA A 69 -6.96 -14.87 -13.59
C ALA A 69 -7.49 -15.81 -12.48
N GLN A 70 -8.70 -16.35 -12.64
CA GLN A 70 -9.26 -17.36 -11.72
C GLN A 70 -8.49 -18.67 -11.82
N LEU A 71 -8.15 -19.16 -13.01
CA LEU A 71 -7.36 -20.38 -13.19
C LEU A 71 -5.95 -20.23 -12.58
N GLN A 72 -5.29 -19.08 -12.81
CA GLN A 72 -3.96 -18.80 -12.26
C GLN A 72 -3.99 -18.66 -10.73
N ALA A 73 -4.99 -17.97 -10.17
CA ALA A 73 -5.17 -17.85 -8.72
C ALA A 73 -5.57 -19.20 -8.08
N GLN A 74 -6.38 -20.01 -8.74
CA GLN A 74 -6.86 -21.29 -8.21
C GLN A 74 -5.76 -22.36 -8.22
N LEU A 75 -4.88 -22.37 -9.23
CA LEU A 75 -3.63 -23.16 -9.23
C LEU A 75 -2.69 -22.75 -8.10
N GLN A 76 -2.54 -21.44 -7.84
CA GLN A 76 -1.70 -20.94 -6.74
C GLN A 76 -2.30 -21.19 -5.34
N ALA A 77 -3.63 -21.23 -5.21
CA ALA A 77 -4.30 -21.38 -3.92
C ALA A 77 -4.58 -22.84 -3.51
N GLN A 78 -5.07 -23.69 -4.42
CA GLN A 78 -5.50 -25.05 -4.05
C GLN A 78 -4.34 -26.04 -3.92
N GLY A 79 -3.25 -25.85 -4.68
CA GLY A 79 -2.06 -26.71 -4.60
C GLY A 79 -1.31 -26.69 -3.26
N LEU A 80 -1.50 -25.65 -2.44
CA LEU A 80 -0.80 -25.46 -1.16
C LEU A 80 -1.68 -25.66 0.08
N SER A 81 -2.98 -25.98 -0.06
CA SER A 81 -3.92 -25.99 1.09
C SER A 81 -4.96 -27.12 1.13
N LEU A 82 -5.02 -28.03 0.15
CA LEU A 82 -6.11 -29.02 0.08
C LEU A 82 -5.73 -30.51 0.28
N ASN A 83 -4.43 -30.84 0.47
CA ASN A 83 -3.97 -32.25 0.61
C ASN A 83 -3.57 -32.68 2.05
N GLN A 84 -3.95 -31.91 3.08
CA GLN A 84 -4.25 -32.48 4.40
C GLN A 84 -5.68 -32.11 4.77
N ALA A 85 -6.57 -33.07 4.56
CA ALA A 85 -8.01 -32.85 4.48
C ALA A 85 -8.73 -33.16 5.81
N GLN A 86 -9.75 -32.34 6.10
CA GLN A 86 -11.13 -32.73 6.54
C GLN A 86 -11.29 -33.54 7.87
N ASN A 87 -12.31 -33.33 8.71
CA ASN A 87 -13.57 -32.56 8.64
C ASN A 87 -13.72 -31.64 9.88
N ALA A 88 -14.23 -30.40 9.80
CA ALA A 88 -15.64 -29.97 9.63
C ALA A 88 -16.59 -30.45 10.75
N GLY A 89 -17.47 -29.65 11.37
CA GLY A 89 -17.77 -28.19 11.36
C GLY A 89 -18.60 -27.87 12.63
N PHE A 90 -19.24 -26.72 12.89
CA PHE A 90 -19.40 -25.38 12.28
C PHE A 90 -19.42 -24.34 13.46
N GLY A 91 -19.92 -23.08 13.46
CA GLY A 91 -20.67 -22.23 12.51
C GLY A 91 -20.48 -20.73 12.83
N THR A 92 -21.54 -19.90 12.79
CA THR A 92 -21.44 -18.42 12.76
C THR A 92 -22.42 -17.63 13.63
N LEU A 93 -21.92 -16.54 14.24
CA LEU A 93 -22.53 -15.24 14.65
C LEU A 93 -21.52 -14.54 15.60
N GLY A 94 -21.41 -13.21 15.75
CA GLY A 94 -22.02 -12.08 15.02
C GLY A 94 -21.87 -10.75 15.81
N SER A 95 -21.50 -9.66 15.12
CA SER A 95 -21.52 -8.24 15.57
C SER A 95 -20.43 -7.67 16.52
N SER A 96 -19.83 -6.57 16.04
CA SER A 96 -19.34 -5.33 16.71
C SER A 96 -19.04 -5.24 18.22
N SER A 97 -17.83 -4.76 18.53
CA SER A 97 -17.47 -4.08 19.78
C SER A 97 -17.74 -2.56 19.73
N PRO A 98 -18.26 -1.92 20.80
CA PRO A 98 -18.21 -0.47 20.99
C PRO A 98 -17.00 -0.05 21.84
N SER A 99 -16.26 0.97 21.42
CA SER A 99 -15.22 1.61 22.24
C SER A 99 -15.79 2.77 23.05
N MET A 100 -15.79 2.67 24.39
CA MET A 100 -16.22 3.75 25.28
C MET A 100 -15.04 4.40 26.00
N SER A 101 -15.04 5.73 26.05
CA SER A 101 -14.07 6.56 26.77
C SER A 101 -14.64 7.06 28.08
N THR A 102 -13.91 6.94 29.19
CA THR A 102 -14.29 7.48 30.50
C THR A 102 -13.17 8.31 31.11
N SER A 103 -13.50 9.49 31.63
CA SER A 103 -12.61 10.35 32.43
C SER A 103 -12.84 10.11 33.94
N GLY A 104 -11.83 10.30 34.80
CA GLY A 104 -12.01 10.06 36.24
C GLY A 104 -10.81 10.25 37.18
N SER A 105 -10.56 11.51 37.58
CA SER A 105 -10.13 11.95 38.93
C SER A 105 -8.86 11.40 39.64
N ALA A 106 -7.80 12.23 39.60
CA ALA A 106 -7.16 12.89 40.77
C ALA A 106 -6.28 12.17 41.84
N SER A 107 -5.27 12.96 42.30
CA SER A 107 -4.60 12.97 43.63
C SER A 107 -3.48 11.94 43.93
N ALA A 108 -2.35 12.30 44.60
CA ALA A 108 -1.78 13.61 44.97
C ALA A 108 -0.30 13.52 45.47
N LYS A 109 0.33 14.70 45.73
CA LYS A 109 1.62 14.97 46.43
C LYS A 109 2.91 14.78 45.56
N ARG A 110 3.69 15.84 45.24
CA ARG A 110 4.70 16.65 46.01
C ARG A 110 6.08 15.94 46.11
N ILE A 111 7.27 16.58 46.04
CA ILE A 111 7.65 17.97 46.36
C ILE A 111 9.01 18.47 45.70
N LEU A 112 9.07 19.77 45.32
CA LEU A 112 10.20 20.76 45.26
C LEU A 112 11.64 20.54 44.64
N GLN A 113 12.01 21.55 43.81
CA GLN A 113 13.24 22.43 43.83
C GLN A 113 14.52 22.25 42.95
N ARG A 114 14.56 23.07 41.87
CA ARG A 114 15.52 24.17 41.50
C ARG A 114 16.97 23.88 40.96
N PRO A 115 17.63 24.89 40.28
CA PRO A 115 18.66 24.68 39.23
C PRO A 115 20.06 25.29 39.55
N PRO A 116 20.99 25.38 38.56
CA PRO A 116 21.48 26.73 38.19
C PRO A 116 21.93 27.00 36.71
N MET A 117 21.71 28.26 36.29
CA MET A 117 22.61 29.17 35.51
C MET A 117 22.98 29.01 34.01
N ARG A 118 23.38 30.17 33.44
CA ARG A 118 23.89 30.52 32.10
C ARG A 118 24.83 31.75 32.28
N PRO A 119 25.90 31.95 31.49
CA PRO A 119 26.16 33.29 30.91
C PRO A 119 26.67 33.19 29.43
N PRO A 120 27.31 34.21 28.80
CA PRO A 120 26.57 35.17 27.98
C PRO A 120 27.11 35.40 26.54
N GLY A 121 26.35 36.13 25.71
CA GLY A 121 26.79 36.62 24.39
C GLY A 121 25.74 37.52 23.71
N VAL A 122 26.17 38.66 23.18
CA VAL A 122 25.39 39.80 22.61
C VAL A 122 26.32 40.55 21.63
N PRO A 123 25.87 41.37 20.63
CA PRO A 123 24.73 42.31 20.73
C PRO A 123 23.88 42.64 19.47
N MET A 124 22.77 43.36 19.72
CA MET A 124 21.99 44.26 18.82
C MET A 124 21.41 43.66 17.49
N MET A 125 20.24 44.08 16.99
CA MET A 125 19.63 45.42 17.05
C MET A 125 18.08 45.38 16.99
N ASN A 126 17.47 46.56 17.14
CA ASN A 126 16.06 46.95 16.97
C ASN A 126 15.06 46.59 18.10
N THR A 127 14.39 47.65 18.52
CA THR A 127 13.40 47.72 19.61
C THR A 127 12.03 48.14 19.07
N MET A 128 10.97 47.42 19.42
CA MET A 128 9.67 47.99 19.75
C MET A 128 8.83 46.98 20.54
N SER A 129 7.97 47.47 21.43
CA SER A 129 7.19 46.67 22.39
C SER A 129 5.76 47.26 22.53
N PRO A 130 4.86 46.73 23.39
CA PRO A 130 3.99 45.65 22.94
C PRO A 130 2.49 45.90 23.23
N LEU A 131 1.59 45.45 22.35
CA LEU A 131 0.19 45.24 22.68
C LEU A 131 -0.35 44.01 21.92
N ARG A 132 -0.80 43.00 22.67
CA ARG A 132 -1.52 41.82 22.14
C ARG A 132 -2.81 41.63 22.95
N THR A 133 -3.92 42.10 22.39
CA THR A 133 -5.25 41.63 22.79
C THR A 133 -5.46 40.23 22.21
N MET A 134 -6.20 39.38 22.93
CA MET A 134 -6.58 38.06 22.43
C MET A 134 -7.55 38.16 21.26
N GLU A 135 -7.29 37.43 20.18
CA GLU A 135 -8.35 36.96 19.29
C GLU A 135 -8.15 35.46 19.00
N LEU A 136 -9.20 34.67 19.19
CA LEU A 136 -9.18 33.23 18.98
C LEU A 136 -9.27 32.93 17.50
N THR A 137 -8.12 32.76 16.84
CA THR A 137 -8.07 32.36 15.43
C THR A 137 -8.73 31.00 15.25
N ALA A 138 -9.98 31.00 14.79
CA ALA A 138 -10.74 29.79 14.53
C ALA A 138 -9.98 28.91 13.52
N ALA A 139 -9.60 27.70 13.95
CA ALA A 139 -8.74 26.82 13.16
C ALA A 139 -9.35 26.61 11.76
N ALA A 140 -8.61 27.03 10.72
CA ALA A 140 -9.06 26.97 9.34
C ALA A 140 -9.39 25.53 8.95
N ARG A 141 -10.69 25.18 8.99
CA ARG A 141 -11.19 23.90 8.50
C ARG A 141 -10.78 23.79 7.04
N ARG A 142 -9.75 22.98 6.75
CA ARG A 142 -9.36 22.62 5.38
C ARG A 142 -10.64 22.24 4.65
N LYS A 143 -11.06 23.05 3.66
CA LYS A 143 -12.23 22.72 2.83
C LYS A 143 -11.95 21.35 2.25
N LYS A 144 -12.70 20.33 2.69
CA LYS A 144 -12.65 18.99 2.11
C LYS A 144 -12.93 19.19 0.63
N GLN A 145 -11.94 18.93 -0.22
CA GLN A 145 -12.03 19.20 -1.65
C GLN A 145 -13.29 18.51 -2.16
N LYS A 146 -14.26 19.30 -2.66
CA LYS A 146 -15.54 18.72 -3.11
C LYS A 146 -15.17 17.71 -4.20
N LEU A 147 -15.60 16.46 -4.02
CA LEU A 147 -15.31 15.41 -5.00
C LEU A 147 -15.69 15.92 -6.40
N PRO A 148 -14.86 15.70 -7.44
CA PRO A 148 -15.17 16.16 -8.78
C PRO A 148 -16.55 15.64 -9.17
N GLU A 149 -17.43 16.53 -9.62
CA GLU A 149 -18.85 16.24 -9.83
C GLU A 149 -19.03 15.51 -11.17
N LYS A 150 -18.48 14.29 -11.25
CA LYS A 150 -18.51 13.40 -12.42
C LYS A 150 -19.94 12.99 -12.79
N GLN A 151 -20.90 13.06 -11.87
CA GLN A 151 -22.27 12.60 -12.12
C GLN A 151 -23.06 13.56 -13.02
N LEU A 152 -23.61 13.04 -14.13
CA LEU A 152 -24.62 13.76 -14.91
C LEU A 152 -25.96 13.74 -14.16
N GLN A 153 -26.62 14.90 -14.07
CA GLN A 153 -27.97 15.02 -13.51
C GLN A 153 -29.00 14.31 -14.41
N ASP A 154 -30.02 13.68 -13.81
CA ASP A 154 -31.08 12.92 -14.51
C ASP A 154 -31.80 13.72 -15.61
N ARG A 155 -31.97 15.04 -15.40
CA ARG A 155 -32.54 15.97 -16.39
C ARG A 155 -31.62 16.29 -17.60
N VAL A 156 -30.36 15.83 -17.56
CA VAL A 156 -29.49 15.67 -18.74
C VAL A 156 -29.73 14.30 -19.37
N ALA A 157 -29.81 13.26 -18.54
CA ALA A 157 -29.89 11.88 -19.01
C ALA A 157 -31.15 11.59 -19.85
N ALA A 158 -32.29 12.17 -19.47
CA ALA A 158 -33.53 12.10 -20.26
C ALA A 158 -33.47 12.78 -21.65
N ILE A 159 -32.38 13.49 -21.98
CA ILE A 159 -32.18 14.20 -23.26
C ILE A 159 -31.10 13.54 -24.12
N LEU A 160 -30.20 12.75 -23.52
CA LEU A 160 -29.05 12.12 -24.18
C LEU A 160 -29.00 10.62 -23.81
N PRO A 161 -29.46 9.68 -24.66
CA PRO A 161 -29.50 8.26 -24.31
C PRO A 161 -28.11 7.67 -24.01
N GLU A 162 -27.04 8.22 -24.59
CA GLU A 162 -25.64 7.83 -24.35
C GLU A 162 -25.18 8.14 -22.92
N SER A 163 -25.87 9.02 -22.19
CA SER A 163 -25.58 9.30 -20.77
C SER A 163 -25.70 8.06 -19.87
N ALA A 164 -26.57 7.10 -20.23
CA ALA A 164 -26.71 5.85 -19.51
C ALA A 164 -25.44 5.00 -19.60
N LEU A 165 -24.77 5.00 -20.77
CA LEU A 165 -23.48 4.34 -20.96
C LEU A 165 -22.38 5.02 -20.12
N TYR A 166 -22.39 6.36 -20.04
CA TYR A 166 -21.46 7.09 -19.18
C TYR A 166 -21.65 6.76 -17.69
N THR A 167 -22.89 6.65 -17.21
CA THR A 167 -23.18 6.22 -15.83
C THR A 167 -22.72 4.77 -15.59
N GLN A 168 -22.96 3.86 -16.53
CA GLN A 168 -22.47 2.47 -16.44
C GLN A 168 -20.93 2.37 -16.44
N LEU A 169 -20.24 3.28 -17.15
CA LEU A 169 -18.78 3.38 -17.13
C LEU A 169 -18.28 3.87 -15.76
N LEU A 170 -18.93 4.87 -15.16
CA LEU A 170 -18.61 5.35 -13.80
C LEU A 170 -18.86 4.27 -12.72
N GLU A 171 -19.92 3.47 -12.86
CA GLU A 171 -20.16 2.28 -12.02
C GLU A 171 -19.15 1.15 -12.26
N PHE A 172 -18.55 1.06 -13.45
CA PHE A 172 -17.50 0.10 -13.74
C PHE A 172 -16.14 0.58 -13.19
N GLU A 173 -15.80 1.86 -13.37
CA GLU A 173 -14.66 2.57 -12.76
C GLU A 173 -14.66 2.36 -11.24
N ALA A 174 -15.75 2.72 -10.55
CA ALA A 174 -15.86 2.54 -9.10
C ALA A 174 -15.70 1.08 -8.62
N ARG A 175 -16.10 0.09 -9.41
CA ARG A 175 -15.90 -1.33 -9.11
C ARG A 175 -14.46 -1.79 -9.35
N VAL A 176 -13.79 -1.26 -10.38
CA VAL A 176 -12.36 -1.51 -10.64
C VAL A 176 -11.51 -0.87 -9.55
N ASP A 177 -11.77 0.39 -9.17
CA ASP A 177 -11.08 1.07 -8.08
C ASP A 177 -11.28 0.36 -6.74
N ALA A 178 -12.51 -0.06 -6.42
CA ALA A 178 -12.76 -0.84 -5.22
C ALA A 178 -12.08 -2.22 -5.22
N ALA A 179 -11.82 -2.81 -6.39
CA ALA A 179 -11.02 -4.04 -6.51
C ALA A 179 -9.52 -3.76 -6.37
N LEU A 180 -9.00 -2.72 -7.03
CA LEU A 180 -7.60 -2.31 -6.98
C LEU A 180 -7.19 -1.83 -5.58
N ALA A 181 -8.04 -1.06 -4.89
CA ALA A 181 -7.81 -0.60 -3.53
C ALA A 181 -7.75 -1.76 -2.53
N ARG A 182 -8.67 -2.74 -2.64
CA ARG A 182 -8.58 -3.98 -1.86
C ARG A 182 -7.28 -4.71 -2.18
N LYS A 183 -6.93 -4.88 -3.46
CA LYS A 183 -5.70 -5.59 -3.84
C LYS A 183 -4.42 -4.87 -3.39
N LYS A 184 -4.42 -3.54 -3.33
CA LYS A 184 -3.33 -2.74 -2.73
C LYS A 184 -3.17 -3.06 -1.24
N VAL A 185 -4.27 -3.22 -0.49
CA VAL A 185 -4.23 -3.64 0.93
C VAL A 185 -3.77 -5.09 1.08
N ASP A 186 -4.29 -6.05 0.29
CA ASP A 186 -3.83 -7.45 0.30
C ASP A 186 -2.30 -7.53 0.13
N ILE A 187 -1.76 -6.77 -0.82
CA ILE A 187 -0.33 -6.75 -1.15
C ILE A 187 0.48 -6.10 -0.03
N GLN A 188 -0.01 -5.02 0.58
CA GLN A 188 0.63 -4.40 1.74
C GLN A 188 0.66 -5.33 2.97
N GLU A 189 -0.39 -6.14 3.19
CA GLU A 189 -0.39 -7.15 4.25
C GLU A 189 0.56 -8.31 3.95
N ALA A 190 0.58 -8.82 2.71
CA ALA A 190 1.50 -9.88 2.28
C ALA A 190 2.98 -9.46 2.32
N LEU A 191 3.28 -8.17 2.13
CA LEU A 191 4.63 -7.62 2.29
C LEU A 191 5.02 -7.40 3.77
N LYS A 192 4.03 -7.13 4.65
CA LYS A 192 4.24 -7.01 6.10
C LYS A 192 4.48 -8.37 6.78
N ASN A 193 3.75 -9.39 6.34
CA ASN A 193 3.86 -10.77 6.81
C ASN A 193 4.35 -11.67 5.65
N PRO A 194 5.64 -11.56 5.25
CA PRO A 194 6.15 -12.26 4.08
C PRO A 194 5.93 -13.78 4.17
N PRO A 195 5.30 -14.42 3.17
CA PRO A 195 5.25 -15.87 3.12
C PRO A 195 6.66 -16.41 2.89
N CYS A 196 7.03 -17.43 3.67
CA CYS A 196 8.32 -18.11 3.56
C CYS A 196 8.16 -19.52 3.00
N VAL A 197 9.14 -19.95 2.20
CA VAL A 197 9.31 -21.31 1.71
C VAL A 197 10.53 -21.94 2.38
N GLN A 198 10.44 -23.21 2.78
CA GLN A 198 11.60 -23.93 3.31
C GLN A 198 12.48 -24.44 2.17
N LYS A 199 13.79 -24.21 2.28
CA LYS A 199 14.82 -24.76 1.40
C LYS A 199 15.99 -25.26 2.24
N THR A 200 16.78 -26.16 1.68
CA THR A 200 17.97 -26.71 2.34
C THR A 200 19.17 -25.79 2.12
N LEU A 201 19.74 -25.28 3.20
CA LEU A 201 21.06 -24.67 3.23
C LEU A 201 22.09 -25.78 3.47
N ARG A 202 22.86 -26.13 2.44
CA ARG A 202 23.99 -27.06 2.53
C ARG A 202 25.24 -26.28 2.95
N ILE A 203 25.79 -26.63 4.12
CA ILE A 203 26.98 -26.01 4.71
C ILE A 203 28.19 -26.90 4.46
N TYR A 204 29.15 -26.42 3.68
CA TYR A 204 30.41 -27.07 3.39
C TYR A 204 31.47 -26.57 4.37
N VAL A 205 32.11 -27.48 5.10
CA VAL A 205 33.26 -27.16 5.97
C VAL A 205 34.49 -27.90 5.45
N PHE A 206 35.54 -27.15 5.14
CA PHE A 206 36.81 -27.70 4.68
C PHE A 206 37.98 -26.82 5.10
N ASN A 207 39.20 -27.37 5.07
CA ASN A 207 40.40 -26.59 5.30
C ASN A 207 41.42 -26.79 4.17
N THR A 208 42.22 -25.76 3.93
CA THR A 208 43.42 -25.82 3.08
C THR A 208 44.66 -25.52 3.93
N PHE A 209 45.85 -25.80 3.40
CA PHE A 209 47.12 -25.58 4.10
C PHE A 209 48.23 -25.16 3.14
N ALA A 210 49.25 -24.47 3.66
CA ALA A 210 50.42 -24.01 2.92
C ALA A 210 51.69 -24.09 3.78
N ASN A 211 52.85 -24.21 3.12
CA ASN A 211 54.19 -24.21 3.71
C ASN A 211 54.43 -25.29 4.80
N GLN A 212 53.72 -26.43 4.71
CA GLN A 212 53.79 -27.52 5.70
C GLN A 212 55.01 -28.45 5.53
N ILE A 213 55.63 -28.48 4.34
CA ILE A 213 56.72 -29.41 4.01
C ILE A 213 58.09 -28.76 4.30
N LYS A 214 58.91 -29.42 5.15
CA LYS A 214 60.18 -28.89 5.67
C LYS A 214 61.42 -29.44 4.94
N THR A 215 61.41 -29.50 3.61
CA THR A 215 62.37 -30.28 2.78
C THR A 215 63.53 -29.52 2.15
N ILE A 216 63.68 -28.21 2.36
CA ILE A 216 64.77 -27.40 1.78
C ILE A 216 65.41 -26.54 2.88
N PRO A 217 66.76 -26.36 2.93
CA PRO A 217 67.42 -25.46 3.87
C PRO A 217 66.80 -24.06 3.87
N GLN A 218 66.66 -23.46 5.05
CA GLN A 218 65.90 -22.22 5.21
C GLN A 218 66.53 -21.06 4.40
N LYS A 219 65.81 -20.59 3.39
CA LYS A 219 65.93 -19.18 2.99
C LYS A 219 65.42 -18.33 4.18
N PRO A 220 66.12 -17.28 4.62
CA PRO A 220 65.78 -16.53 5.85
C PRO A 220 64.49 -15.69 5.76
N ASN A 221 63.69 -15.88 4.72
CA ASN A 221 62.45 -15.15 4.44
C ASN A 221 61.31 -16.09 3.99
N ALA A 222 61.35 -17.36 4.41
CA ALA A 222 60.31 -18.35 4.11
C ALA A 222 59.05 -18.10 4.96
N GLU A 223 57.87 -18.11 4.35
CA GLU A 223 56.61 -18.00 5.08
C GLU A 223 56.40 -19.18 6.04
N PRO A 224 55.86 -18.96 7.25
CA PRO A 224 55.59 -20.03 8.21
C PRO A 224 54.48 -20.99 7.73
N PRO A 225 54.43 -22.23 8.25
CA PRO A 225 53.33 -23.16 8.00
C PRO A 225 52.00 -22.54 8.42
N THR A 226 51.02 -22.57 7.52
CA THR A 226 49.68 -22.03 7.76
C THR A 226 48.59 -23.00 7.35
N TRP A 227 47.43 -22.84 7.98
CA TRP A 227 46.18 -23.47 7.58
C TRP A 227 45.08 -22.41 7.47
N THR A 228 44.10 -22.71 6.64
CA THR A 228 42.93 -21.87 6.38
C THR A 228 41.67 -22.72 6.44
N LEU A 229 40.83 -22.48 7.44
CA LEU A 229 39.49 -23.07 7.53
C LEU A 229 38.51 -22.22 6.70
N LYS A 230 37.67 -22.87 5.89
CA LYS A 230 36.59 -22.23 5.12
C LYS A 230 35.26 -22.87 5.47
N ILE A 231 34.27 -22.03 5.76
CA ILE A 231 32.88 -22.39 6.02
C ILE A 231 32.04 -21.65 4.99
N ILE A 232 31.41 -22.37 4.07
CA ILE A 232 30.61 -21.80 2.97
C ILE A 232 29.25 -22.48 2.97
N GLY A 233 28.16 -21.73 2.80
CA GLY A 233 26.84 -22.31 2.63
C GLY A 233 26.22 -21.96 1.29
N ARG A 234 25.44 -22.90 0.74
CA ARG A 234 24.67 -22.72 -0.49
C ARG A 234 23.25 -23.22 -0.29
N ILE A 235 22.27 -22.53 -0.87
CA ILE A 235 20.89 -23.01 -0.92
C ILE A 235 20.78 -24.01 -2.07
N LEU A 236 20.22 -25.19 -1.79
CA LEU A 236 19.90 -26.17 -2.82
C LEU A 236 18.57 -25.81 -3.49
N GLU A 237 18.61 -25.58 -4.80
CA GLU A 237 17.40 -25.56 -5.62
C GLU A 237 16.99 -27.01 -5.92
N ASP A 238 15.72 -27.28 -5.64
CA ASP A 238 14.98 -28.55 -5.83
C ASP A 238 15.68 -29.86 -5.42
N GLY A 239 16.57 -29.78 -4.42
CA GLY A 239 17.21 -30.93 -3.77
C GLY A 239 18.45 -31.48 -4.49
N VAL A 240 18.85 -30.89 -5.63
CA VAL A 240 20.02 -31.30 -6.40
C VAL A 240 21.25 -30.53 -5.92
N ASP A 241 22.39 -31.22 -5.77
CA ASP A 241 23.67 -30.56 -5.45
C ASP A 241 24.27 -29.93 -6.72
N PRO A 242 24.52 -28.61 -6.77
CA PRO A 242 25.12 -27.96 -7.94
C PRO A 242 26.60 -28.31 -8.16
N ASP A 243 27.28 -29.00 -7.24
CA ASP A 243 28.63 -29.53 -7.47
C ASP A 243 28.64 -30.83 -8.33
N GLN A 244 27.50 -31.25 -8.90
CA GLN A 244 27.49 -32.24 -9.99
C GLN A 244 28.14 -31.69 -11.28
N PRO A 245 28.94 -32.49 -12.02
CA PRO A 245 29.67 -32.03 -13.19
C PRO A 245 28.72 -31.67 -14.35
N GLY A 246 28.44 -30.37 -14.48
CA GLY A 246 27.57 -29.81 -15.53
C GLY A 246 26.84 -28.53 -15.10
N PHE A 247 26.61 -28.33 -13.80
CA PHE A 247 25.94 -27.12 -13.31
C PHE A 247 26.93 -25.95 -13.14
N VAL A 248 26.75 -24.90 -13.95
CA VAL A 248 27.51 -23.65 -13.82
C VAL A 248 27.10 -22.94 -12.53
N GLN A 249 28.10 -22.54 -11.74
CA GLN A 249 27.97 -21.97 -10.40
C GLN A 249 27.22 -20.61 -10.39
N ARG A 250 25.88 -20.65 -10.43
CA ARG A 250 25.01 -19.48 -10.34
C ARG A 250 24.56 -19.24 -8.90
N THR A 251 25.21 -18.31 -8.20
CA THR A 251 24.65 -17.74 -6.96
C THR A 251 23.43 -16.89 -7.30
N ASN A 252 22.23 -17.41 -7.03
CA ASN A 252 20.97 -16.71 -7.32
C ASN A 252 20.87 -15.40 -6.49
N PRO A 253 20.90 -14.20 -7.10
CA PRO A 253 20.92 -12.92 -6.37
C PRO A 253 19.56 -12.53 -5.78
N LEU A 254 18.57 -13.42 -5.83
CA LEU A 254 17.30 -13.31 -5.11
C LEU A 254 17.41 -13.79 -3.66
N TYR A 255 18.39 -14.66 -3.32
CA TYR A 255 18.50 -15.25 -2.00
C TYR A 255 19.38 -14.45 -1.01
N PRO A 256 19.10 -14.53 0.30
CA PRO A 256 20.00 -14.02 1.33
C PRO A 256 21.36 -14.72 1.28
N LYS A 257 22.41 -13.99 1.66
CA LYS A 257 23.78 -14.51 1.76
C LYS A 257 23.91 -15.47 2.94
N PHE A 258 24.85 -16.41 2.88
CA PHE A 258 25.07 -17.41 3.93
C PHE A 258 25.07 -16.85 5.35
N SER A 259 25.77 -15.73 5.60
CA SER A 259 25.85 -15.15 6.94
C SER A 259 24.53 -14.55 7.44
N SER A 260 23.56 -14.23 6.57
CA SER A 260 22.24 -13.70 6.98
C SER A 260 21.43 -14.71 7.80
N PHE A 261 21.68 -16.01 7.61
CA PHE A 261 21.00 -17.09 8.34
C PHE A 261 21.50 -17.27 9.77
N PHE A 262 22.61 -16.64 10.16
CA PHE A 262 23.22 -16.85 11.48
C PHE A 262 23.29 -15.55 12.27
N LYS A 263 22.89 -15.62 13.55
CA LYS A 263 22.93 -14.51 14.51
C LYS A 263 24.34 -14.38 15.08
N ARG A 264 24.99 -15.53 15.32
CA ARG A 264 26.37 -15.67 15.77
C ARG A 264 27.00 -16.94 15.24
N VAL A 265 28.28 -16.87 14.89
CA VAL A 265 29.14 -18.00 14.57
C VAL A 265 30.33 -17.97 15.51
N THR A 266 30.60 -19.09 16.19
CA THR A 266 31.73 -19.24 17.11
C THR A 266 32.56 -20.42 16.67
N ILE A 267 33.87 -20.20 16.46
CA ILE A 267 34.84 -21.20 16.05
C ILE A 267 35.84 -21.34 17.19
N SER A 268 35.87 -22.53 17.81
CA SER A 268 36.76 -22.89 18.91
C SER A 268 37.87 -23.83 18.42
N LEU A 269 39.11 -23.37 18.55
CA LEU A 269 40.34 -24.08 18.25
C LEU A 269 40.88 -24.78 19.51
N ASP A 270 41.92 -25.61 19.38
CA ASP A 270 42.60 -26.18 20.54
C ASP A 270 43.32 -25.09 21.36
N GLN A 271 42.91 -24.92 22.61
CA GLN A 271 43.49 -23.97 23.57
C GLN A 271 44.99 -24.24 23.84
N LYS A 272 45.45 -25.49 23.70
CA LYS A 272 46.87 -25.86 23.85
C LYS A 272 47.73 -25.40 22.67
N LEU A 273 47.12 -25.16 21.51
CA LEU A 273 47.79 -24.67 20.29
C LEU A 273 47.64 -23.16 20.12
N TYR A 274 46.57 -22.56 20.64
CA TYR A 274 46.22 -21.15 20.43
C TYR A 274 45.76 -20.43 21.71
N PRO A 275 46.53 -20.44 22.82
CA PRO A 275 46.09 -19.96 24.13
C PRO A 275 45.39 -18.59 24.08
N ASP A 276 46.00 -17.58 23.44
CA ASP A 276 45.49 -16.20 23.40
C ASP A 276 44.31 -15.99 22.42
N ASN A 277 44.11 -16.91 21.47
CA ASN A 277 43.27 -16.68 20.28
C ASN A 277 42.49 -17.95 19.84
N HIS A 278 42.16 -18.83 20.79
CA HIS A 278 41.48 -20.10 20.52
C HIS A 278 39.97 -19.94 20.25
N ILE A 279 39.34 -18.79 20.54
CA ILE A 279 37.93 -18.55 20.23
C ILE A 279 37.82 -17.39 19.25
N ILE A 280 37.13 -17.63 18.14
CA ILE A 280 36.82 -16.63 17.11
C ILE A 280 35.29 -16.49 17.06
N ILE A 281 34.78 -15.28 17.27
CA ILE A 281 33.34 -14.99 17.30
C ILE A 281 33.00 -13.96 16.21
N TRP A 282 32.02 -14.28 15.37
CA TRP A 282 31.36 -13.35 14.47
C TRP A 282 29.90 -13.16 14.92
N GLU A 283 29.43 -11.92 15.03
CA GLU A 283 28.05 -11.59 15.41
C GLU A 283 27.40 -10.74 14.30
N HIS A 284 26.23 -11.16 13.81
CA HIS A 284 25.56 -10.49 12.68
C HIS A 284 25.27 -9.01 12.96
N ALA A 285 24.88 -8.67 14.18
CA ALA A 285 24.60 -7.31 14.62
C ALA A 285 25.83 -6.37 14.62
N ARG A 286 27.05 -6.89 14.40
CA ARG A 286 28.29 -6.12 14.24
C ARG A 286 28.83 -6.13 12.80
N SER A 287 28.17 -6.83 11.88
CA SER A 287 28.61 -7.03 10.49
C SER A 287 27.71 -6.23 9.54
N PRO A 288 28.14 -5.07 9.01
CA PRO A 288 27.31 -4.23 8.16
C PRO A 288 27.02 -4.87 6.79
N THR A 289 27.87 -5.80 6.34
CA THR A 289 27.70 -6.56 5.09
C THR A 289 27.42 -8.04 5.38
N PRO A 290 26.46 -8.66 4.66
CA PRO A 290 26.31 -10.11 4.60
C PRO A 290 27.35 -10.78 3.67
N ASN A 291 27.84 -11.96 4.06
CA ASN A 291 28.92 -12.68 3.38
C ASN A 291 28.48 -14.10 2.96
N GLU A 292 29.08 -14.65 1.89
CA GLU A 292 28.82 -16.03 1.40
C GLU A 292 29.52 -17.13 2.23
N GLY A 293 30.42 -16.74 3.12
CA GLY A 293 31.26 -17.67 3.88
C GLY A 293 32.11 -16.98 4.93
N PHE A 294 32.77 -17.79 5.74
CA PHE A 294 33.78 -17.38 6.71
C PHE A 294 35.11 -18.06 6.39
N GLU A 295 36.21 -17.29 6.46
CA GLU A 295 37.56 -17.78 6.20
C GLU A 295 38.48 -17.40 7.37
N VAL A 296 39.14 -18.40 7.95
CA VAL A 296 40.02 -18.25 9.12
C VAL A 296 41.39 -18.80 8.77
N LYS A 297 42.37 -17.91 8.54
CA LYS A 297 43.79 -18.26 8.38
C LYS A 297 44.55 -18.12 9.71
N ARG A 298 45.38 -19.11 10.04
CA ARG A 298 46.27 -19.14 11.21
C ARG A 298 47.59 -19.85 10.87
N LYS A 299 48.62 -19.64 11.70
CA LYS A 299 49.92 -20.34 11.63
C LYS A 299 49.82 -21.66 12.42
N GLY A 300 50.45 -22.74 11.95
CA GLY A 300 50.50 -24.02 12.68
C GLY A 300 50.81 -25.21 11.77
N ASP A 301 51.49 -26.21 12.35
CA ASP A 301 51.97 -27.44 11.70
C ASP A 301 51.49 -28.73 12.40
N LYS A 302 50.40 -28.65 13.19
CA LYS A 302 49.78 -29.78 13.89
C LYS A 302 48.29 -29.90 13.53
N GLU A 303 47.82 -31.13 13.34
CA GLU A 303 46.39 -31.44 13.14
C GLU A 303 45.64 -31.40 14.49
N PHE A 304 44.39 -30.91 14.46
CA PHE A 304 43.50 -30.86 15.62
C PHE A 304 42.03 -30.76 15.17
N THR A 305 41.08 -30.95 16.10
CA THR A 305 39.64 -30.79 15.82
C THR A 305 39.19 -29.37 16.16
N VAL A 306 38.56 -28.70 15.20
CA VAL A 306 37.88 -27.42 15.37
C VAL A 306 36.42 -27.66 15.69
N ASN A 307 35.92 -26.99 16.73
CA ASN A 307 34.51 -26.99 17.11
C ASN A 307 33.83 -25.72 16.54
N ILE A 308 32.79 -25.89 15.74
CA ILE A 308 32.04 -24.79 15.12
C ILE A 308 30.63 -24.78 15.70
N ARG A 309 30.22 -23.64 16.27
CA ARG A 309 28.87 -23.42 16.81
C ARG A 309 28.17 -22.34 15.98
N LEU A 310 27.01 -22.68 15.41
CA LEU A 310 26.20 -21.80 14.58
C LEU A 310 24.86 -21.49 15.27
N GLU A 311 24.63 -20.24 15.66
CA GLU A 311 23.34 -19.77 16.20
C GLU A 311 22.50 -19.19 15.07
N MET A 312 21.32 -19.77 14.80
CA MET A 312 20.43 -19.33 13.72
C MET A 312 19.78 -17.96 13.98
N ASN A 313 19.54 -17.22 12.89
CA ASN A 313 18.87 -15.92 12.85
C ASN A 313 17.43 -16.07 12.31
N TYR A 314 16.53 -16.60 13.13
CA TYR A 314 15.13 -16.72 12.76
C TYR A 314 14.44 -15.36 12.76
N VAL A 315 13.82 -14.99 11.62
CA VAL A 315 13.02 -13.78 11.45
C VAL A 315 11.67 -14.18 10.85
N PRO A 316 10.54 -14.15 11.60
CA PRO A 316 10.42 -13.80 13.02
C PRO A 316 11.13 -14.77 13.98
N GLU A 317 11.41 -14.32 15.21
CA GLU A 317 12.11 -15.15 16.21
C GLU A 317 11.30 -16.41 16.56
N LYS A 318 11.95 -17.58 16.37
CA LYS A 318 11.44 -18.89 16.78
C LYS A 318 11.97 -19.29 18.15
N PHE A 319 11.20 -20.09 18.86
CA PHE A 319 11.50 -20.61 20.20
C PHE A 319 11.40 -22.13 20.19
N LYS A 320 12.26 -22.81 20.96
CA LYS A 320 12.10 -24.24 21.25
C LYS A 320 11.11 -24.40 22.40
N LEU A 321 10.15 -25.31 22.21
CA LEU A 321 9.12 -25.61 23.20
C LEU A 321 9.67 -26.55 24.29
N SER A 322 9.26 -26.33 25.54
CA SER A 322 9.46 -27.29 26.62
C SER A 322 8.74 -28.61 26.33
N SER A 323 9.25 -29.74 26.85
CA SER A 323 8.70 -31.08 26.60
C SER A 323 7.18 -31.17 26.83
N ALA A 324 6.66 -30.60 27.92
CA ALA A 324 5.21 -30.61 28.21
C ALA A 324 4.37 -29.87 27.14
N LEU A 325 4.87 -28.76 26.59
CA LEU A 325 4.16 -28.00 25.54
C LEU A 325 4.33 -28.65 24.16
N MET A 326 5.43 -29.37 23.95
CA MET A 326 5.70 -30.18 22.77
C MET A 326 4.78 -31.43 22.73
N GLU A 327 4.55 -32.08 23.87
CA GLU A 327 3.58 -33.19 24.03
C GLU A 327 2.14 -32.78 23.67
N VAL A 328 1.75 -31.55 24.00
CA VAL A 328 0.44 -30.96 23.69
C VAL A 328 0.28 -30.65 22.20
N LEU A 329 1.30 -30.03 21.58
CA LEU A 329 1.17 -29.38 20.27
C LEU A 329 1.79 -30.15 19.10
N GLY A 330 2.68 -31.12 19.34
CA GLY A 330 3.46 -31.80 18.30
C GLY A 330 4.50 -30.92 17.60
N ILE A 331 4.85 -29.77 18.19
CA ILE A 331 5.75 -28.74 17.62
C ILE A 331 7.02 -28.65 18.47
N GLU A 332 8.20 -28.79 17.87
CA GLU A 332 9.47 -28.57 18.58
C GLU A 332 9.92 -27.11 18.56
N VAL A 333 9.87 -26.45 17.40
CA VAL A 333 10.39 -25.08 17.19
C VAL A 333 9.49 -24.27 16.25
N ASP A 334 8.86 -23.21 16.75
CA ASP A 334 8.07 -22.26 15.94
C ASP A 334 8.08 -20.85 16.58
N THR A 335 7.50 -19.87 15.90
CA THR A 335 7.31 -18.49 16.33
C THR A 335 6.21 -18.38 17.41
N ARG A 336 6.38 -17.45 18.36
CA ARG A 336 5.41 -17.24 19.45
C ARG A 336 3.95 -17.06 19.01
N PRO A 337 3.62 -16.32 17.93
CA PRO A 337 2.24 -16.20 17.45
C PRO A 337 1.66 -17.53 16.96
N ARG A 338 2.45 -18.34 16.25
CA ARG A 338 2.02 -19.65 15.74
C ARG A 338 1.82 -20.66 16.89
N ILE A 339 2.64 -20.60 17.93
CA ILE A 339 2.45 -21.39 19.16
C ILE A 339 1.14 -21.02 19.87
N ILE A 340 0.85 -19.72 20.03
CA ILE A 340 -0.42 -19.25 20.61
C ILE A 340 -1.62 -19.71 19.75
N ALA A 341 -1.51 -19.61 18.43
CA ALA A 341 -2.53 -20.11 17.51
C ALA A 341 -2.71 -21.63 17.59
N ALA A 342 -1.63 -22.41 17.77
CA ALA A 342 -1.72 -23.86 17.92
C ALA A 342 -2.45 -24.25 19.22
N ILE A 343 -2.19 -23.55 20.33
CA ILE A 343 -2.93 -23.73 21.60
C ILE A 343 -4.42 -23.42 21.41
N TRP A 344 -4.75 -22.33 20.70
CA TRP A 344 -6.14 -21.99 20.36
C TRP A 344 -6.83 -23.09 19.54
N HIS A 345 -6.16 -23.64 18.52
CA HIS A 345 -6.70 -24.73 17.72
C HIS A 345 -6.86 -26.03 18.53
N TYR A 346 -5.91 -26.37 19.40
CA TYR A 346 -6.02 -27.51 20.32
C TYR A 346 -7.23 -27.38 21.26
N VAL A 347 -7.38 -26.23 21.92
CA VAL A 347 -8.50 -25.93 22.82
C VAL A 347 -9.84 -26.00 22.08
N LYS A 348 -9.91 -25.49 20.85
CA LYS A 348 -11.11 -25.57 20.01
C LYS A 348 -11.42 -27.01 19.56
N ALA A 349 -10.41 -27.77 19.13
CA ALA A 349 -10.57 -29.16 18.68
C ALA A 349 -11.05 -30.09 19.80
N ARG A 350 -10.51 -29.93 21.02
CA ARG A 350 -10.94 -30.68 22.22
C ARG A 350 -12.16 -30.07 22.94
N LYS A 351 -12.78 -29.01 22.38
CA LYS A 351 -13.95 -28.31 22.94
C LYS A 351 -13.77 -27.83 24.39
N LEU A 352 -12.56 -27.41 24.75
CA LEU A 352 -12.17 -27.06 26.12
C LEU A 352 -12.54 -25.64 26.57
N GLN A 353 -13.14 -24.82 25.70
CA GLN A 353 -13.57 -23.46 26.03
C GLN A 353 -14.69 -23.48 27.09
N SER A 354 -14.60 -22.63 28.11
CA SER A 354 -15.58 -22.65 29.22
C SER A 354 -16.95 -22.13 28.74
N PRO A 355 -18.07 -22.88 28.89
CA PRO A 355 -19.38 -22.45 28.38
C PRO A 355 -19.90 -21.19 29.09
N ASN A 356 -19.54 -21.00 30.36
CA ASN A 356 -19.96 -19.86 31.18
C ASN A 356 -19.07 -18.61 30.98
N ASP A 357 -17.96 -18.72 30.24
CA ASP A 357 -16.99 -17.64 30.03
C ASP A 357 -16.14 -17.91 28.78
N PRO A 358 -16.51 -17.36 27.60
CA PRO A 358 -15.79 -17.60 26.36
C PRO A 358 -14.38 -16.98 26.34
N THR A 359 -13.99 -16.17 27.34
CA THR A 359 -12.62 -15.64 27.48
C THR A 359 -11.66 -16.62 28.15
N SER A 360 -12.18 -17.75 28.64
CA SER A 360 -11.43 -18.80 29.32
C SER A 360 -11.59 -20.18 28.66
N PHE A 361 -10.66 -21.07 29.00
CA PHE A 361 -10.77 -22.50 28.73
C PHE A 361 -10.37 -23.30 29.96
N ASN A 362 -10.93 -24.50 30.08
CA ASN A 362 -10.55 -25.48 31.09
C ASN A 362 -9.37 -26.29 30.55
N CYS A 363 -8.34 -26.53 31.36
CA CYS A 363 -7.17 -27.31 30.96
C CYS A 363 -7.46 -28.81 31.10
N ASP A 364 -7.21 -29.57 30.04
CA ASP A 364 -7.14 -31.03 30.15
C ASP A 364 -5.84 -31.48 30.84
N ALA A 365 -5.69 -32.78 31.05
CA ALA A 365 -4.52 -33.34 31.74
C ALA A 365 -3.17 -33.02 31.08
N GLN A 366 -3.13 -32.64 29.79
CA GLN A 366 -1.89 -32.25 29.12
C GLN A 366 -1.66 -30.73 29.22
N LEU A 367 -2.70 -29.90 29.05
CA LEU A 367 -2.60 -28.45 29.29
C LEU A 367 -2.33 -28.11 30.76
N HIS A 368 -2.82 -28.93 31.70
CA HIS A 368 -2.56 -28.76 33.13
C HIS A 368 -1.07 -28.96 33.48
N LYS A 369 -0.37 -29.92 32.82
CA LYS A 369 1.10 -30.07 32.93
C LYS A 369 1.86 -28.81 32.49
N VAL A 370 1.29 -28.03 31.57
CA VAL A 370 1.89 -26.78 31.08
C VAL A 370 1.55 -25.62 32.02
N PHE A 371 0.27 -25.32 32.22
CA PHE A 371 -0.14 -24.07 32.86
C PHE A 371 -0.21 -24.11 34.40
N GLY A 372 -0.27 -25.31 34.99
CA GLY A 372 -0.42 -25.51 36.43
C GLY A 372 -1.76 -25.06 37.02
N GLU A 373 -2.77 -24.84 36.17
CA GLU A 373 -4.07 -24.28 36.51
C GLU A 373 -5.18 -25.06 35.79
N GLU A 374 -6.31 -25.31 36.48
CA GLU A 374 -7.47 -25.99 35.90
C GLU A 374 -8.21 -25.11 34.87
N LYS A 375 -8.16 -23.78 35.01
CA LYS A 375 -8.85 -22.84 34.13
C LYS A 375 -7.96 -21.62 33.82
N VAL A 376 -7.77 -21.34 32.53
CA VAL A 376 -6.85 -20.29 32.05
C VAL A 376 -7.60 -19.34 31.12
N LYS A 377 -7.32 -18.03 31.23
CA LYS A 377 -7.81 -17.00 30.30
C LYS A 377 -6.92 -16.89 29.06
N PHE A 378 -7.51 -16.75 27.88
CA PHE A 378 -6.76 -16.60 26.63
C PHE A 378 -5.80 -15.40 26.63
N THR A 379 -6.16 -14.31 27.35
CA THR A 379 -5.29 -13.14 27.54
C THR A 379 -4.03 -13.42 28.37
N MET A 380 -4.02 -14.49 29.19
CA MET A 380 -2.88 -14.89 30.02
C MET A 380 -1.98 -15.93 29.34
N VAL A 381 -2.46 -16.62 28.30
CA VAL A 381 -1.67 -17.60 27.53
C VAL A 381 -0.32 -17.04 27.06
N PRO A 382 -0.22 -15.83 26.46
CA PRO A 382 1.07 -15.29 26.02
C PRO A 382 2.08 -15.12 27.16
N LEU A 383 1.63 -14.73 28.36
CA LEU A 383 2.46 -14.62 29.55
C LEU A 383 2.86 -16.01 30.06
N LYS A 384 1.89 -16.88 30.30
CA LYS A 384 2.08 -18.24 30.83
C LYS A 384 3.02 -19.10 29.97
N ILE A 385 2.91 -19.06 28.64
CA ILE A 385 3.82 -19.85 27.78
C ILE A 385 5.29 -19.39 27.85
N SER A 386 5.59 -18.18 28.35
CA SER A 386 6.96 -17.63 28.32
C SER A 386 7.99 -18.54 29.02
N GLN A 387 7.60 -19.20 30.12
CA GLN A 387 8.45 -20.15 30.85
C GLN A 387 8.67 -21.48 30.09
N HIS A 388 7.86 -21.76 29.06
CA HIS A 388 7.92 -22.94 28.21
C HIS A 388 8.62 -22.67 26.86
N LEU A 389 9.13 -21.45 26.64
CA LEU A 389 9.81 -21.03 25.41
C LEU A 389 11.28 -20.73 25.70
N SER A 390 12.17 -21.57 25.19
CA SER A 390 13.62 -21.34 25.23
C SER A 390 14.14 -20.93 23.84
N ARG A 391 15.39 -20.43 23.79
CA ARG A 391 16.06 -20.19 22.50
C ARG A 391 16.33 -21.53 21.81
N PRO A 392 16.13 -21.66 20.49
CA PRO A 392 16.53 -22.87 19.75
C PRO A 392 18.01 -23.19 19.98
N PRO A 393 18.38 -24.47 20.09
CA PRO A 393 19.77 -24.85 20.30
C PRO A 393 20.62 -24.44 19.09
N PRO A 394 21.88 -24.04 19.30
CA PRO A 394 22.81 -23.84 18.20
C PRO A 394 23.17 -25.17 17.53
N ILE A 395 23.56 -25.10 16.27
CA ILE A 395 24.08 -26.25 15.52
C ILE A 395 25.56 -26.40 15.87
N HIS A 396 25.98 -27.63 16.15
CA HIS A 396 27.35 -28.00 16.47
C HIS A 396 27.95 -28.83 15.34
N LEU A 397 29.05 -28.36 14.75
CA LEU A 397 29.79 -29.07 13.70
C LEU A 397 31.24 -29.28 14.18
N GLU A 398 31.78 -30.47 13.98
CA GLU A 398 33.19 -30.78 14.27
C GLU A 398 33.97 -30.98 12.98
N HIS A 399 35.14 -30.35 12.86
CA HIS A 399 36.01 -30.48 11.69
C HIS A 399 37.45 -30.78 12.09
N LYS A 400 37.97 -31.94 11.69
CA LYS A 400 39.40 -32.25 11.87
C LYS A 400 40.22 -31.52 10.81
N VAL A 401 41.06 -30.56 11.23
CA VAL A 401 42.01 -29.86 10.37
C VAL A 401 43.10 -30.84 9.93
N LYS A 402 43.08 -31.23 8.66
CA LYS A 402 44.10 -32.07 8.02
C LYS A 402 45.20 -31.18 7.44
N LEU A 403 46.47 -31.54 7.64
CA LEU A 403 47.63 -30.80 7.11
C LEU A 403 48.41 -31.60 6.04
N SER A 404 47.82 -32.69 5.55
CA SER A 404 48.38 -33.59 4.53
C SER A 404 47.29 -34.11 3.59
N GLY A 405 47.70 -34.62 2.42
CA GLY A 405 46.80 -35.15 1.38
C GLY A 405 46.15 -34.09 0.48
N ASN A 406 45.29 -34.54 -0.45
CA ASN A 406 44.64 -33.68 -1.45
C ASN A 406 43.54 -32.77 -0.83
N SER A 407 43.95 -31.69 -0.18
CA SER A 407 43.03 -30.64 0.29
C SER A 407 42.19 -30.08 -0.88
N PRO A 408 40.84 -30.05 -0.80
CA PRO A 408 40.00 -30.46 0.34
C PRO A 408 39.68 -31.98 0.35
N VAL A 409 40.15 -32.70 1.37
CA VAL A 409 39.92 -34.15 1.51
C VAL A 409 38.55 -34.44 2.16
N GLY A 410 37.51 -34.42 1.32
CA GLY A 410 36.16 -34.92 1.62
C GLY A 410 35.12 -33.83 1.89
N ASN A 411 34.00 -33.88 1.17
CA ASN A 411 32.88 -32.95 1.31
C ASN A 411 32.03 -33.34 2.54
N VAL A 412 32.49 -33.01 3.74
CA VAL A 412 31.65 -33.02 4.94
C VAL A 412 30.67 -31.85 4.83
N CYS A 413 29.49 -32.14 4.28
CA CYS A 413 28.41 -31.20 4.10
C CYS A 413 27.31 -31.45 5.12
N TYR A 414 26.74 -30.36 5.65
CA TYR A 414 25.69 -30.38 6.66
C TYR A 414 24.46 -29.66 6.12
N ASP A 415 23.35 -30.38 5.98
CA ASP A 415 22.09 -29.84 5.48
C ASP A 415 21.24 -29.29 6.61
N VAL A 416 20.75 -28.06 6.44
CA VAL A 416 19.90 -27.38 7.43
C VAL A 416 18.73 -26.70 6.75
N LEU A 417 17.52 -26.88 7.26
CA LEU A 417 16.34 -26.20 6.72
C LEU A 417 16.33 -24.72 7.13
N VAL A 418 16.18 -23.84 6.14
CA VAL A 418 16.02 -22.38 6.33
C VAL A 418 14.74 -21.89 5.68
N ASP A 419 14.07 -20.94 6.33
CA ASP A 419 12.89 -20.27 5.78
C ASP A 419 13.35 -19.09 4.90
N LEU A 420 12.97 -19.08 3.63
CA LEU A 420 13.31 -18.02 2.66
C LEU A 420 12.05 -17.21 2.29
N PRO A 421 12.11 -15.85 2.28
CA PRO A 421 10.99 -15.04 1.80
C PRO A 421 10.69 -15.32 0.33
N PHE A 422 9.42 -15.44 -0.04
CA PHE A 422 9.00 -15.75 -1.41
C PHE A 422 9.46 -14.66 -2.41
N PRO A 423 10.12 -15.00 -3.54
CA PRO A 423 10.79 -14.01 -4.41
C PRO A 423 9.92 -12.88 -4.96
N ILE A 424 8.61 -13.12 -5.14
CA ILE A 424 7.65 -12.16 -5.69
C ILE A 424 7.52 -10.85 -4.89
N GLN A 425 8.03 -10.80 -3.66
CA GLN A 425 7.98 -9.59 -2.82
C GLN A 425 8.62 -8.36 -3.50
N ARG A 426 9.64 -8.56 -4.35
CA ARG A 426 10.24 -7.47 -5.15
C ARG A 426 9.27 -6.94 -6.20
N GLU A 427 8.56 -7.83 -6.90
CA GLU A 427 7.55 -7.49 -7.91
C GLU A 427 6.33 -6.82 -7.28
N LEU A 428 5.83 -7.37 -6.16
CA LEU A 428 4.76 -6.78 -5.37
C LEU A 428 5.10 -5.35 -4.89
N SER A 429 6.34 -5.14 -4.42
CA SER A 429 6.83 -3.80 -4.03
C SER A 429 6.90 -2.84 -5.23
N ALA A 430 7.30 -3.34 -6.41
CA ALA A 430 7.33 -2.55 -7.64
C ALA A 430 5.92 -2.23 -8.19
N LEU A 431 4.95 -3.13 -8.03
CA LEU A 431 3.55 -2.87 -8.38
C LEU A 431 2.97 -1.75 -7.50
N LEU A 432 3.24 -1.77 -6.19
CA LEU A 432 2.82 -0.69 -5.29
C LEU A 432 3.40 0.67 -5.70
N SER A 433 4.68 0.74 -6.06
CA SER A 433 5.33 2.01 -6.44
C SER A 433 4.93 2.53 -7.83
N ASN A 434 4.46 1.65 -8.72
CA ASN A 434 3.87 2.06 -10.01
C ASN A 434 2.42 2.53 -9.87
N ALA A 435 1.65 1.97 -8.93
CA ALA A 435 0.25 2.33 -8.67
C ALA A 435 0.05 3.75 -8.09
N GLU A 436 1.12 4.53 -7.88
CA GLU A 436 1.09 5.90 -7.35
C GLU A 436 1.33 6.96 -8.44
N LYS A 437 1.35 6.56 -9.71
CA LYS A 437 1.53 7.44 -10.89
C LYS A 437 0.18 7.87 -11.49
N SER A 438 -0.64 8.56 -10.71
CA SER A 438 -2.02 8.96 -11.04
C SER A 438 -2.17 10.15 -12.01
N LYS A 439 -1.09 10.85 -12.36
CA LYS A 439 -1.12 12.15 -13.06
C LYS A 439 -1.90 12.15 -14.40
N GLU A 440 -1.86 11.07 -15.17
CA GLU A 440 -2.61 10.97 -16.43
C GLU A 440 -4.11 10.83 -16.17
N ILE A 441 -4.50 10.07 -15.14
CA ILE A 441 -5.90 9.92 -14.69
C ILE A 441 -6.43 11.27 -14.17
N GLU A 442 -5.64 11.99 -13.37
CA GLU A 442 -5.98 13.35 -12.90
C GLU A 442 -6.24 14.33 -14.06
N THR A 443 -5.45 14.21 -15.14
CA THR A 443 -5.61 15.04 -16.35
C THR A 443 -6.89 14.67 -17.12
N CYS A 444 -7.21 13.39 -17.22
CA CYS A 444 -8.48 12.91 -17.79
C CYS A 444 -9.68 13.37 -16.96
N ASP A 445 -9.59 13.32 -15.63
CA ASP A 445 -10.66 13.75 -14.71
C ASP A 445 -10.95 15.25 -14.79
N GLU A 446 -9.93 16.09 -14.92
CA GLU A 446 -10.13 17.52 -15.16
C GLU A 446 -10.82 17.76 -16.51
N ALA A 447 -10.43 17.03 -17.56
CA ALA A 447 -11.06 17.12 -18.88
C ALA A 447 -12.54 16.68 -18.86
N ILE A 448 -12.86 15.58 -18.16
CA ILE A 448 -14.24 15.12 -17.92
C ILE A 448 -15.04 16.20 -17.18
N CYS A 449 -14.49 16.78 -16.11
CA CYS A 449 -15.14 17.84 -15.35
C CYS A 449 -15.29 19.16 -16.14
N ALA A 450 -14.41 19.44 -17.11
CA ALA A 450 -14.57 20.54 -18.05
C ALA A 450 -15.69 20.26 -19.07
N ALA A 451 -15.81 19.04 -19.58
CA ALA A 451 -16.87 18.63 -20.50
C ALA A 451 -18.25 18.67 -19.83
N ILE A 452 -18.38 18.14 -18.61
CA ILE A 452 -19.63 18.15 -17.83
C ILE A 452 -20.11 19.60 -17.57
N ARG A 453 -19.20 20.51 -17.20
CA ARG A 453 -19.51 21.94 -17.05
C ARG A 453 -20.10 22.55 -18.33
N LYS A 454 -19.52 22.25 -19.50
CA LYS A 454 -20.06 22.67 -20.81
C LYS A 454 -21.43 22.07 -21.09
N ILE A 455 -21.63 20.77 -20.83
CA ILE A 455 -22.94 20.11 -21.02
C ILE A 455 -24.03 20.79 -20.19
N HIS A 456 -23.76 21.13 -18.92
CA HIS A 456 -24.70 21.88 -18.07
C HIS A 456 -24.99 23.29 -18.60
N GLU A 457 -23.99 24.00 -19.13
CA GLU A 457 -24.17 25.30 -19.75
C GLU A 457 -25.04 25.23 -21.03
N HIS A 458 -24.74 24.30 -21.94
CA HIS A 458 -25.53 24.09 -23.16
C HIS A 458 -26.97 23.65 -22.84
N ARG A 459 -27.18 22.79 -21.83
CA ARG A 459 -28.53 22.45 -21.35
C ARG A 459 -29.26 23.66 -20.78
N ARG A 460 -28.60 24.55 -20.03
CA ARG A 460 -29.21 25.79 -19.52
C ARG A 460 -29.61 26.72 -20.65
N ARG A 461 -28.74 26.94 -21.64
CA ARG A 461 -29.04 27.71 -22.87
C ARG A 461 -30.24 27.11 -23.62
N ARG A 462 -30.25 25.78 -23.84
CA ARG A 462 -31.37 25.08 -24.50
C ARG A 462 -32.69 25.27 -23.73
N ALA A 463 -32.68 25.14 -22.41
CA ALA A 463 -33.87 25.32 -21.58
C ALA A 463 -34.41 26.76 -21.63
N PHE A 464 -33.51 27.76 -21.61
CA PHE A 464 -33.86 29.17 -21.77
C PHE A 464 -34.57 29.44 -23.11
N PHE A 465 -33.95 29.05 -24.23
CA PHE A 465 -34.55 29.26 -25.56
C PHE A 465 -35.82 28.43 -25.79
N LEU A 466 -35.90 27.22 -25.22
CA LEU A 466 -37.11 26.39 -25.30
C LEU A 466 -38.29 27.03 -24.56
N GLY A 467 -38.07 27.52 -23.33
CA GLY A 467 -39.11 28.23 -22.57
C GLY A 467 -39.62 29.47 -23.31
N PHE A 468 -38.71 30.29 -23.84
CA PHE A 468 -39.07 31.43 -24.69
C PHE A 468 -39.90 31.01 -25.92
N SER A 469 -39.53 29.91 -26.59
CA SER A 469 -40.26 29.42 -27.77
C SER A 469 -41.64 28.81 -27.47
N GLN A 470 -41.89 28.40 -26.23
CA GLN A 470 -43.14 27.76 -25.80
C GLN A 470 -44.16 28.75 -25.25
N SER A 471 -43.72 29.74 -24.46
CA SER A 471 -44.61 30.74 -23.85
C SER A 471 -43.93 32.12 -23.75
N PRO A 472 -43.67 32.82 -24.87
CA PRO A 472 -42.79 33.99 -24.91
C PRO A 472 -43.22 35.15 -24.00
N VAL A 473 -44.53 35.41 -23.86
CA VAL A 473 -45.06 36.50 -23.02
C VAL A 473 -44.85 36.21 -21.53
N GLU A 474 -45.24 35.01 -21.09
CA GLU A 474 -45.05 34.55 -19.71
C GLU A 474 -43.56 34.48 -19.34
N PHE A 475 -42.74 33.97 -20.28
CA PHE A 475 -41.29 33.87 -20.12
C PHE A 475 -40.62 35.25 -20.00
N ILE A 476 -41.00 36.24 -20.83
CA ILE A 476 -40.46 37.60 -20.72
C ILE A 476 -40.83 38.20 -19.35
N ASN A 477 -42.10 38.08 -18.92
CA ASN A 477 -42.56 38.61 -17.64
C ASN A 477 -41.79 37.97 -16.46
N ALA A 478 -41.71 36.63 -16.42
CA ALA A 478 -40.96 35.91 -15.40
C ALA A 478 -39.44 36.21 -15.42
N LEU A 479 -38.86 36.46 -16.60
CA LEU A 479 -37.46 36.86 -16.74
C LEU A 479 -37.21 38.28 -16.18
N ILE A 480 -38.11 39.23 -16.46
CA ILE A 480 -38.04 40.60 -15.91
C ILE A 480 -38.22 40.58 -14.39
N GLU A 481 -39.15 39.78 -13.86
CA GLU A 481 -39.32 39.59 -12.42
C GLU A 481 -38.07 38.98 -11.77
N SER A 482 -37.52 37.90 -12.34
CA SER A 482 -36.28 37.28 -11.84
C SER A 482 -35.12 38.28 -11.85
N GLN A 483 -34.88 38.99 -12.94
CA GLN A 483 -33.81 39.97 -13.03
C GLN A 483 -34.02 41.16 -12.08
N SER A 484 -35.26 41.60 -11.87
CA SER A 484 -35.57 42.65 -10.88
C SER A 484 -35.25 42.19 -9.44
N LEU A 485 -35.51 40.93 -9.12
CA LEU A 485 -35.18 40.32 -7.83
C LEU A 485 -33.67 40.11 -7.67
N ASP A 486 -32.99 39.59 -8.69
CA ASP A 486 -31.53 39.38 -8.69
C ASP A 486 -30.77 40.71 -8.51
N VAL A 487 -31.18 41.78 -9.22
CA VAL A 487 -30.58 43.11 -9.07
C VAL A 487 -30.81 43.67 -7.66
N LYS A 488 -32.02 43.56 -7.11
CA LYS A 488 -32.31 43.99 -5.71
C LYS A 488 -31.51 43.18 -4.69
N LEU A 489 -31.31 41.88 -4.93
CA LEU A 489 -30.51 41.02 -4.07
C LEU A 489 -29.03 41.43 -4.07
N VAL A 490 -28.46 41.72 -5.25
CA VAL A 490 -27.08 42.22 -5.39
C VAL A 490 -26.91 43.62 -4.79
N ALA A 491 -27.92 44.48 -4.89
CA ALA A 491 -27.93 45.81 -4.27
C ALA A 491 -28.16 45.80 -2.74
N GLY A 492 -28.52 44.65 -2.15
CA GLY A 492 -28.92 44.55 -0.73
C GLY A 492 -30.33 45.07 -0.42
N GLU A 493 -31.08 45.49 -1.44
CA GLU A 493 -32.43 46.05 -1.33
C GLU A 493 -33.55 45.00 -1.39
N ALA A 494 -33.24 43.71 -1.25
CA ALA A 494 -34.14 42.57 -1.45
C ALA A 494 -35.50 42.62 -0.71
N SER A 495 -35.62 43.42 0.36
CA SER A 495 -36.86 43.59 1.15
C SER A 495 -37.71 44.80 0.71
N ARG A 496 -37.20 45.68 -0.16
CA ARG A 496 -37.91 46.90 -0.58
C ARG A 496 -38.41 46.84 -2.02
N SER A 497 -39.57 47.42 -2.23
CA SER A 497 -40.30 47.40 -3.48
C SER A 497 -41.15 48.66 -3.58
N SER A 498 -40.50 49.79 -3.89
CA SER A 498 -41.12 51.12 -3.98
C SER A 498 -42.45 51.13 -4.76
N GLU A 499 -42.56 50.39 -5.86
CA GLU A 499 -43.80 50.29 -6.67
C GLU A 499 -44.98 49.61 -5.95
N LYS A 500 -44.71 48.76 -4.93
CA LYS A 500 -45.72 48.22 -4.02
C LYS A 500 -46.00 49.21 -2.87
N GLU A 501 -44.94 49.80 -2.31
CA GLU A 501 -45.01 50.84 -1.26
C GLU A 501 -45.77 52.11 -1.69
N ARG A 502 -46.02 52.31 -2.99
CA ARG A 502 -46.84 53.40 -3.55
C ARG A 502 -48.34 53.07 -3.69
N ARG A 503 -48.78 51.84 -3.40
CA ARG A 503 -50.18 51.40 -3.52
C ARG A 503 -50.83 51.28 -2.14
N SER A 504 -52.10 51.68 -2.02
CA SER A 504 -52.88 51.60 -0.79
C SER A 504 -52.88 50.20 -0.17
N ASP A 505 -52.93 49.17 -1.00
CA ASP A 505 -53.08 47.76 -0.59
C ASP A 505 -51.86 47.23 0.20
N PHE A 506 -50.71 47.89 0.06
CA PHE A 506 -49.51 47.62 0.85
C PHE A 506 -49.66 48.09 2.31
N PHE A 507 -50.49 49.10 2.56
CA PHE A 507 -50.81 49.60 3.91
C PHE A 507 -52.07 48.95 4.52
N ASN A 508 -52.79 48.11 3.75
CA ASN A 508 -53.90 47.29 4.24
C ASN A 508 -53.42 45.92 4.77
N GLN A 509 -52.23 45.87 5.38
CA GLN A 509 -51.55 44.63 5.77
C GLN A 509 -51.46 44.48 7.31
N PRO A 510 -51.55 43.27 7.90
CA PRO A 510 -51.62 43.10 9.36
C PRO A 510 -50.41 43.62 10.16
N TRP A 511 -49.26 43.83 9.52
CA TRP A 511 -48.07 44.41 10.18
C TRP A 511 -48.16 45.92 10.38
N VAL A 512 -49.11 46.62 9.74
CA VAL A 512 -49.16 48.08 9.68
C VAL A 512 -49.58 48.70 11.01
N GLU A 513 -50.54 48.09 11.74
CA GLU A 513 -50.98 48.56 13.05
C GLU A 513 -49.82 48.53 14.07
N ASP A 514 -49.14 47.39 14.18
CA ASP A 514 -47.94 47.19 15.00
C ASP A 514 -46.78 48.13 14.56
N ALA A 515 -46.60 48.35 13.26
CA ALA A 515 -45.61 49.30 12.75
C ALA A 515 -45.94 50.75 13.11
N VAL A 516 -47.22 51.16 13.08
CA VAL A 516 -47.68 52.49 13.51
C VAL A 516 -47.48 52.68 15.01
N VAL A 517 -47.87 51.69 15.84
CA VAL A 517 -47.63 51.73 17.29
C VAL A 517 -46.13 51.84 17.61
N ARG A 518 -45.27 51.05 16.93
CA ARG A 518 -43.81 51.14 17.06
C ARG A 518 -43.25 52.48 16.59
N TYR A 519 -43.80 53.07 15.52
CA TYR A 519 -43.39 54.39 15.03
C TYR A 519 -43.74 55.50 16.04
N LEU A 520 -44.97 55.50 16.56
CA LEU A 520 -45.43 56.46 17.57
C LEU A 520 -44.58 56.35 18.84
N ASN A 521 -44.37 55.14 19.38
CA ASN A 521 -43.54 54.91 20.56
C ASN A 521 -42.04 55.20 20.34
N ARG A 522 -41.56 55.21 19.09
CA ARG A 522 -40.18 55.56 18.74
C ARG A 522 -39.97 57.06 18.50
N LYS A 523 -41.05 57.83 18.28
CA LYS A 523 -40.97 59.28 18.06
C LYS A 523 -40.83 59.97 19.43
N PRO A 524 -39.65 60.51 19.81
CA PRO A 524 -39.53 61.27 21.04
C PRO A 524 -40.38 62.54 20.95
N ALA A 525 -40.66 63.16 22.10
CA ALA A 525 -41.51 64.34 22.22
C ALA A 525 -40.88 65.61 21.58
N ALA A 526 -40.87 65.67 20.25
CA ALA A 526 -40.62 66.86 19.44
C ALA A 526 -41.84 67.81 19.51
N GLY A 527 -42.10 68.27 20.73
CA GLY A 527 -43.27 69.01 21.20
C GLY A 527 -43.20 69.26 22.71
N SER A 528 -41.99 69.32 23.27
CA SER A 528 -41.70 69.58 24.68
C SER A 528 -41.07 70.96 24.90
N ASP A 529 -41.33 71.91 24.00
CA ASP A 529 -41.18 73.34 24.27
C ASP A 529 -42.52 73.83 24.84
N ALA A 530 -42.56 74.02 26.16
CA ALA A 530 -43.73 74.52 26.87
C ALA A 530 -43.79 76.06 26.80
N PRO A 531 -44.99 76.69 26.77
CA PRO A 531 -45.12 78.14 26.74
C PRO A 531 -44.67 78.76 28.07
N GLY A 532 -43.69 79.67 28.02
CA GLY A 532 -43.04 80.27 29.19
C GLY A 532 -43.11 81.80 29.24
N SER A 533 -44.26 82.32 29.68
CA SER A 533 -44.44 83.62 30.38
C SER A 533 -43.70 84.89 29.90
N ILE A 534 -44.48 85.79 29.25
CA ILE A 534 -44.23 87.24 29.02
C ILE A 534 -43.09 87.56 28.04
#